data_AF-A0A061NFZ1-F1
#
_entry.id   AF-A0A061NFZ1-F1
#
_cell.length_a   1.000
_cell.length_b   1.000
_cell.length_c   1.000
_cell.angle_alpha   90.00
_cell.angle_beta   90.00
_cell.angle_gamma   90.00
#
_symmetry.space_group_name_H-M   'P 1'
#
loop_
_entity.id
_entity.type
_entity.pdbx_description
1 polymer ?
#
loop_
_entity_poly.entity_id
_entity_poly.type
_entity_poly.pdbx_seq_one_letter_code
_entity_poly.pdbx_strand_id
1 'polypeptide(L)'
;MKITDVKLTAIGIPRLTGFVNKHVIVQLFTDEGVEGIGEMSDFSHLPKYSVDILDLENTLKQILVGKNPFDIAPINTELNGNFPEAMYYYEKGSFIRNGVDTALYDLCAKVMGVSVSDLLGGRQREKIKVCFPIFRHRFMEEVDENIELVRQQYAKGFDVFRLYVGKNVDADEAFLDRLYKEFEGKVKIKSFDFSHLLDWKDALRITRRLSRYPVDLIESPAFRNDFEGLRHFRLQCELPVSEHVWSLRQQYEMIKHDSVDIFNIAPVFIGGITSARKAADAAGVAGKSVLIGTTQELSIGTTAMAYFGSTLDNLNYISDPTGPELYVADVVKNKVHYESGYLHLPQRSTVGLGMELDWGKIDQYRVDTLSWDDVSVHQLQDRTAQTRS
;
A
#
# COMPACT_ATOMS: atom_id res chain seq x y z
N MET A 1 -6.79 31.08 -6.60
CA MET A 1 -6.66 29.67 -6.17
C MET A 1 -7.40 28.76 -7.13
N LYS A 2 -6.75 28.48 -8.27
CA LYS A 2 -7.21 27.56 -9.32
C LYS A 2 -6.03 26.75 -9.81
N ILE A 3 -6.27 25.48 -10.14
CA ILE A 3 -5.26 24.64 -10.79
C ILE A 3 -4.99 25.17 -12.19
N THR A 4 -3.72 25.37 -12.55
CA THR A 4 -3.29 25.92 -13.84
C THR A 4 -2.60 24.91 -14.73
N ASP A 5 -1.97 23.88 -14.14
CA ASP A 5 -1.26 22.85 -14.88
C ASP A 5 -1.17 21.55 -14.06
N VAL A 6 -0.96 20.44 -14.78
CA VAL A 6 -0.73 19.10 -14.23
C VAL A 6 0.52 18.54 -14.89
N LYS A 7 1.47 18.02 -14.12
CA LYS A 7 2.63 17.31 -14.67
C LYS A 7 2.75 15.91 -14.10
N LEU A 8 3.06 14.96 -14.98
CA LEU A 8 3.30 13.58 -14.64
C LEU A 8 4.74 13.20 -15.00
N THR A 9 5.54 12.79 -14.01
CA THR A 9 6.89 12.28 -14.26
C THR A 9 6.95 10.80 -13.89
N ALA A 10 7.09 9.94 -14.90
CA ALA A 10 7.28 8.51 -14.68
C ALA A 10 8.72 8.21 -14.25
N ILE A 11 8.85 7.34 -13.25
CA ILE A 11 10.13 6.89 -12.69
C ILE A 11 10.15 5.37 -12.55
N GLY A 12 11.32 4.76 -12.66
CA GLY A 12 11.56 3.34 -12.42
C GLY A 12 12.61 3.15 -11.33
N ILE A 13 12.21 2.58 -10.19
CA ILE A 13 13.13 2.36 -9.05
C ILE A 13 13.23 0.87 -8.73
N PRO A 14 14.44 0.29 -8.74
CA PRO A 14 14.65 -1.09 -8.31
C PRO A 14 14.47 -1.23 -6.79
N ARG A 15 13.86 -2.35 -6.39
CA ARG A 15 13.91 -2.84 -5.02
C ARG A 15 15.29 -3.43 -4.72
N LEU A 16 15.57 -3.64 -3.42
CA LEU A 16 16.73 -4.41 -2.96
C LEU A 16 16.76 -5.84 -3.53
N THR A 17 15.59 -6.39 -3.89
CA THR A 17 15.45 -7.69 -4.56
C THR A 17 15.76 -7.65 -6.06
N GLY A 18 16.01 -6.47 -6.63
CA GLY A 18 16.25 -6.24 -8.06
C GLY A 18 14.99 -6.01 -8.89
N PHE A 19 13.78 -6.23 -8.35
CA PHE A 19 12.53 -5.99 -9.09
C PHE A 19 12.34 -4.48 -9.29
N VAL A 20 12.11 -4.04 -10.54
CA VAL A 20 11.92 -2.62 -10.86
C VAL A 20 10.44 -2.27 -10.85
N ASN A 21 10.05 -1.35 -9.96
CA ASN A 21 8.70 -0.81 -9.93
C ASN A 21 8.66 0.55 -10.64
N LYS A 22 7.60 0.77 -11.42
CA LYS A 22 7.35 2.05 -12.06
C LYS A 22 6.29 2.84 -11.29
N HIS A 23 6.60 4.09 -10.97
CA HIS A 23 5.75 5.03 -10.24
C HIS A 23 5.57 6.29 -11.11
N VAL A 24 4.55 7.11 -10.82
CA VAL A 24 4.40 8.43 -11.45
C VAL A 24 4.31 9.48 -10.36
N ILE A 25 5.19 10.47 -10.41
CA ILE A 25 5.16 11.65 -9.56
C ILE A 25 4.20 12.66 -10.17
N VAL A 26 3.21 13.08 -9.39
CA VAL A 26 2.17 14.03 -9.79
C VAL A 26 2.52 15.40 -9.24
N GLN A 27 2.41 16.43 -10.07
CA GLN A 27 2.51 17.82 -9.64
C GLN A 27 1.26 18.58 -10.11
N LEU A 28 0.63 19.32 -9.20
CA LEU A 28 -0.47 20.23 -9.47
C LEU A 28 -0.02 21.66 -9.21
N PHE A 29 -0.11 22.52 -10.22
CA PHE A 29 0.29 23.93 -10.12
C PHE A 29 -0.94 24.82 -10.00
N THR A 30 -0.80 25.97 -9.33
CA THR A 30 -1.89 26.95 -9.18
C THR A 30 -1.54 28.33 -9.72
N ASP A 31 -2.57 29.14 -9.91
CA ASP A 31 -2.49 30.56 -10.30
C ASP A 31 -1.74 31.43 -9.26
N GLU A 32 -1.63 30.97 -8.02
CA GLU A 32 -0.91 31.63 -6.93
C GLU A 32 0.51 31.07 -6.70
N GLY A 33 0.99 30.19 -7.59
CA GLY A 33 2.35 29.65 -7.53
C GLY A 33 2.57 28.56 -6.47
N VAL A 34 1.51 28.07 -5.83
CA VAL A 34 1.58 26.93 -4.92
C VAL A 34 1.55 25.63 -5.71
N GLU A 35 2.42 24.69 -5.35
CA GLU A 35 2.55 23.37 -5.95
C GLU A 35 2.16 22.27 -4.94
N GLY A 36 1.26 21.37 -5.36
CA GLY A 36 0.96 20.13 -4.65
C GLY A 36 1.62 18.94 -5.32
N ILE A 37 2.18 18.03 -4.54
CA ILE A 37 2.84 16.81 -5.02
C ILE A 37 2.10 15.55 -4.55
N GLY A 38 2.07 14.53 -5.41
CA GLY A 38 1.48 13.23 -5.12
C GLY A 38 2.19 12.09 -5.83
N GLU A 39 1.76 10.87 -5.55
CA GLU A 39 2.36 9.65 -6.12
C GLU A 39 1.28 8.71 -6.63
N MET A 40 1.33 8.35 -7.91
CA MET A 40 0.65 7.18 -8.43
C MET A 40 1.61 5.99 -8.29
N SER A 41 1.40 5.22 -7.24
CA SER A 41 2.38 4.22 -6.79
C SER A 41 2.25 2.90 -7.53
N ASP A 42 3.40 2.31 -7.85
CA ASP A 42 3.59 0.92 -8.28
C ASP A 42 2.62 0.45 -9.40
N PHE A 43 2.79 0.98 -10.61
CA PHE A 43 2.07 0.48 -11.80
C PHE A 43 2.49 -0.92 -12.24
N SER A 44 3.55 -1.50 -11.63
CA SER A 44 4.12 -2.80 -11.95
C SER A 44 3.29 -3.97 -11.39
N HIS A 45 1.96 -3.86 -11.42
CA HIS A 45 1.00 -4.92 -11.12
C HIS A 45 0.20 -5.31 -12.36
N LEU A 46 -0.25 -6.57 -12.41
CA LEU A 46 -1.20 -7.02 -13.44
C LEU A 46 -2.45 -6.13 -13.43
N PRO A 47 -3.15 -5.98 -14.57
CA PRO A 47 -2.91 -6.59 -15.88
C PRO A 47 -1.67 -6.05 -16.62
N LYS A 48 -1.09 -6.86 -17.52
CA LYS A 48 0.16 -6.57 -18.26
C LYS A 48 -0.08 -5.66 -19.48
N TYR A 49 -0.69 -4.50 -19.24
CA TYR A 49 -0.70 -3.35 -20.15
C TYR A 49 -0.16 -2.12 -19.42
N SER A 50 0.21 -1.07 -20.15
CA SER A 50 0.71 0.18 -19.58
C SER A 50 -0.17 1.35 -20.01
N VAL A 51 -0.35 2.33 -19.13
CA VAL A 51 -1.05 3.57 -19.44
C VAL A 51 -0.09 4.50 -20.18
N ASP A 52 -0.59 5.19 -21.21
CA ASP A 52 0.15 6.26 -21.88
C ASP A 52 0.17 7.51 -20.98
N ILE A 53 1.37 7.93 -20.56
CA ILE A 53 1.52 9.03 -19.61
C ILE A 53 1.18 10.38 -20.23
N LEU A 54 1.46 10.59 -21.52
CA LEU A 54 1.16 11.85 -22.18
C LEU A 54 -0.35 12.03 -22.36
N ASP A 55 -1.04 10.95 -22.77
CA ASP A 55 -2.50 10.97 -22.89
C ASP A 55 -3.18 11.12 -21.52
N LEU A 56 -2.65 10.45 -20.49
CA LEU A 56 -3.13 10.61 -19.13
C LEU A 56 -2.93 12.02 -18.60
N GLU A 57 -1.77 12.64 -18.83
CA GLU A 57 -1.50 14.02 -18.42
C GLU A 57 -2.50 14.98 -19.10
N ASN A 58 -2.72 14.84 -20.41
CA ASN A 58 -3.70 15.65 -21.14
C ASN A 58 -5.13 15.44 -20.62
N THR A 59 -5.51 14.20 -20.33
CA THR A 59 -6.82 13.87 -19.76
C THR A 59 -7.00 14.52 -18.39
N LEU A 60 -6.00 14.41 -17.50
CA LEU A 60 -6.06 15.03 -16.18
C LEU A 60 -6.05 16.57 -16.26
N LYS A 61 -5.37 17.18 -17.25
CA LYS A 61 -5.47 18.62 -17.49
C LYS A 61 -6.90 19.03 -17.85
N GLN A 62 -7.59 18.28 -18.70
CA GLN A 62 -8.99 18.56 -19.06
C GLN A 62 -9.94 18.45 -17.86
N ILE A 63 -9.66 17.53 -16.94
CA ILE A 63 -10.43 17.38 -15.70
C ILE A 63 -10.09 18.48 -14.70
N LEU A 64 -8.82 18.81 -14.46
CA LEU A 64 -8.40 19.56 -13.27
C LEU A 64 -8.19 21.06 -13.50
N VAL A 65 -7.75 21.48 -14.70
CA VAL A 65 -7.37 22.88 -14.94
C VAL A 65 -8.60 23.80 -14.82
N GLY A 66 -8.42 24.91 -14.10
CA GLY A 66 -9.45 25.89 -13.81
C GLY A 66 -10.30 25.60 -12.56
N LYS A 67 -10.20 24.39 -11.99
CA LYS A 67 -10.91 24.03 -10.75
C LYS A 67 -10.23 24.60 -9.52
N ASN A 68 -11.03 24.85 -8.48
CA ASN A 68 -10.53 25.16 -7.15
C ASN A 68 -10.04 23.87 -6.48
N PRO A 69 -8.77 23.77 -6.02
CA PRO A 69 -8.24 22.56 -5.40
C PRO A 69 -8.97 22.16 -4.10
N PHE A 70 -9.63 23.10 -3.43
CA PHE A 70 -10.45 22.81 -2.24
C PHE A 70 -11.74 22.04 -2.57
N ASP A 71 -12.15 21.98 -3.83
CA ASP A 71 -13.29 21.17 -4.29
C ASP A 71 -12.92 19.68 -4.39
N ILE A 72 -12.24 19.14 -3.37
CA ILE A 72 -11.75 17.76 -3.32
C ILE A 72 -12.88 16.77 -3.59
N ALA A 73 -14.07 16.97 -3.00
CA ALA A 73 -15.21 16.06 -3.17
C ALA A 73 -15.80 16.10 -4.59
N PRO A 74 -16.11 17.27 -5.19
CA PRO A 74 -16.47 17.35 -6.62
C PRO A 74 -15.40 16.77 -7.55
N ILE A 75 -14.12 17.07 -7.33
CA ILE A 75 -13.02 16.53 -8.14
C ILE A 75 -12.97 15.00 -8.04
N ASN A 76 -13.06 14.44 -6.82
CA ASN A 76 -13.11 12.98 -6.64
C ASN A 76 -14.33 12.35 -7.32
N THR A 77 -15.46 13.03 -7.36
CA THR A 77 -16.66 12.54 -8.07
C THR A 77 -16.42 12.42 -9.57
N GLU A 78 -15.78 13.43 -10.17
CA GLU A 78 -15.43 13.42 -11.59
C GLU A 78 -14.31 12.44 -11.91
N LEU A 79 -13.29 12.34 -11.05
CA LEU A 79 -12.25 11.33 -11.15
C LEU A 79 -12.83 9.91 -11.09
N ASN A 80 -13.78 9.63 -10.20
CA ASN A 80 -14.46 8.33 -10.15
C ASN A 80 -15.36 8.09 -11.38
N GLY A 81 -15.92 9.14 -11.97
CA GLY A 81 -16.71 9.02 -13.21
C GLY A 81 -15.86 8.66 -14.44
N ASN A 82 -14.62 9.15 -14.50
CA ASN A 82 -13.68 8.88 -15.59
C ASN A 82 -12.80 7.64 -15.35
N PHE A 83 -12.50 7.32 -14.09
CA PHE A 83 -11.72 6.17 -13.65
C PHE A 83 -12.54 5.34 -12.65
N PRO A 84 -13.60 4.64 -13.12
CA PRO A 84 -14.53 3.92 -12.26
C PRO A 84 -13.86 2.78 -11.49
N GLU A 85 -14.39 2.47 -10.31
CA GLU A 85 -13.96 1.31 -9.54
C GLU A 85 -14.29 0.00 -10.28
N ALA A 86 -13.32 -0.91 -10.37
CA ALA A 86 -13.45 -2.13 -11.17
C ALA A 86 -13.65 -3.43 -10.36
N MET A 87 -13.79 -3.35 -9.03
CA MET A 87 -13.73 -4.53 -8.12
C MET A 87 -12.48 -5.41 -8.37
N TYR A 88 -11.39 -4.78 -8.79
CA TYR A 88 -10.11 -5.40 -9.10
C TYR A 88 -9.02 -4.77 -8.25
N TYR A 89 -8.27 -5.61 -7.54
CA TYR A 89 -7.29 -5.16 -6.55
C TYR A 89 -6.25 -4.17 -7.13
N TYR A 90 -5.77 -4.41 -8.34
CA TYR A 90 -4.70 -3.63 -8.96
C TYR A 90 -5.21 -2.76 -10.11
N GLU A 91 -6.40 -2.19 -9.96
CA GLU A 91 -6.97 -1.30 -10.97
C GLU A 91 -6.11 -0.04 -11.11
N LYS A 92 -5.55 0.17 -12.31
CA LYS A 92 -4.64 1.28 -12.59
C LYS A 92 -5.34 2.63 -12.44
N GLY A 93 -6.65 2.69 -12.70
CA GLY A 93 -7.50 3.84 -12.41
C GLY A 93 -7.48 4.26 -10.93
N SER A 94 -7.39 3.32 -9.99
CA SER A 94 -7.25 3.65 -8.56
C SER A 94 -5.91 4.33 -8.26
N PHE A 95 -4.82 3.87 -8.88
CA PHE A 95 -3.49 4.46 -8.68
C PHE A 95 -3.43 5.91 -9.19
N ILE A 96 -4.09 6.15 -10.34
CA ILE A 96 -4.25 7.48 -10.94
C ILE A 96 -5.01 8.40 -9.99
N ARG A 97 -6.20 7.99 -9.52
CA ARG A 97 -7.01 8.77 -8.58
C ARG A 97 -6.25 9.05 -7.29
N ASN A 98 -5.50 8.07 -6.78
CA ASN A 98 -4.67 8.21 -5.59
C ASN A 98 -3.61 9.31 -5.71
N GLY A 99 -2.87 9.34 -6.81
CA GLY A 99 -1.82 10.34 -7.02
C GLY A 99 -2.39 11.75 -7.09
N VAL A 100 -3.52 11.93 -7.77
CA VAL A 100 -4.21 13.23 -7.87
C VAL A 100 -4.77 13.67 -6.53
N ASP A 101 -5.50 12.79 -5.82
CA ASP A 101 -6.10 13.11 -4.53
C ASP A 101 -5.04 13.45 -3.49
N THR A 102 -3.94 12.70 -3.45
CA THR A 102 -2.78 12.99 -2.58
C THR A 102 -2.19 14.37 -2.89
N ALA A 103 -2.00 14.71 -4.17
CA ALA A 103 -1.50 16.02 -4.57
C ALA A 103 -2.46 17.17 -4.21
N LEU A 104 -3.78 16.93 -4.23
CA LEU A 104 -4.77 17.89 -3.77
C LEU A 104 -4.69 18.15 -2.26
N TYR A 105 -4.50 17.11 -1.44
CA TYR A 105 -4.31 17.29 0.00
C TYR A 105 -3.03 18.05 0.32
N ASP A 106 -1.91 17.70 -0.34
CA ASP A 106 -0.66 18.44 -0.20
C ASP A 106 -0.84 19.92 -0.57
N LEU A 107 -1.48 20.18 -1.72
CA LEU A 107 -1.77 21.53 -2.20
C LEU A 107 -2.64 22.32 -1.22
N CYS A 108 -3.77 21.77 -0.79
CA CYS A 108 -4.69 22.46 0.13
C CYS A 108 -4.04 22.73 1.48
N ALA A 109 -3.30 21.76 2.02
CA ALA A 109 -2.59 21.91 3.29
C ALA A 109 -1.48 22.98 3.18
N LYS A 110 -0.76 23.06 2.06
CA LYS A 110 0.21 24.13 1.77
C LYS A 110 -0.44 25.51 1.70
N VAL A 111 -1.56 25.64 1.00
CA VAL A 111 -2.32 26.91 0.92
C VAL A 111 -2.78 27.36 2.31
N MET A 112 -3.24 26.42 3.14
CA MET A 112 -3.70 26.70 4.49
C MET A 112 -2.57 26.89 5.52
N GLY A 113 -1.32 26.58 5.17
CA GLY A 113 -0.19 26.63 6.09
C GLY A 113 -0.25 25.59 7.21
N VAL A 114 -0.82 24.42 6.95
CA VAL A 114 -0.99 23.33 7.94
C VAL A 114 -0.44 22.00 7.43
N SER A 115 -0.30 21.01 8.31
CA SER A 115 0.01 19.64 7.92
C SER A 115 -1.20 18.96 7.26
N VAL A 116 -0.96 17.97 6.40
CA VAL A 116 -2.05 17.12 5.89
C VAL A 116 -2.80 16.43 7.03
N SER A 117 -2.13 16.00 8.12
CA SER A 117 -2.85 15.46 9.30
C SER A 117 -3.85 16.43 9.90
N ASP A 118 -3.53 17.72 10.03
CA ASP A 118 -4.45 18.69 10.61
C ASP A 118 -5.63 18.97 9.66
N LEU A 119 -5.38 18.99 8.35
CA LEU A 119 -6.44 19.05 7.33
C LEU A 119 -7.37 17.81 7.38
N LEU A 120 -6.85 16.66 7.81
CA LEU A 120 -7.61 15.41 7.95
C LEU A 120 -8.32 15.24 9.30
N GLY A 121 -8.26 16.24 10.19
CA GLY A 121 -8.93 16.21 11.50
C GLY A 121 -8.02 15.97 12.70
N GLY A 122 -6.70 15.89 12.49
CA GLY A 122 -5.69 15.78 13.54
C GLY A 122 -5.25 14.34 13.85
N ARG A 123 -4.20 14.23 14.67
CA ARG A 123 -3.52 12.96 14.97
C ARG A 123 -4.07 12.30 16.25
N GLN A 124 -4.42 11.03 16.16
CA GLN A 124 -4.61 10.09 17.27
C GLN A 124 -3.28 9.45 17.71
N ARG A 125 -2.26 9.48 16.84
CA ARG A 125 -0.94 8.90 17.07
C ARG A 125 0.14 9.60 16.24
N GLU A 126 1.36 9.60 16.74
CA GLU A 126 2.52 10.23 16.08
C GLU A 126 3.37 9.26 15.26
N LYS A 127 3.09 7.95 15.39
CA LYS A 127 3.76 6.88 14.66
C LYS A 127 2.85 5.64 14.57
N ILE A 128 3.10 4.80 13.57
CA ILE A 128 2.30 3.60 13.28
C ILE A 128 3.24 2.39 13.31
N LYS A 129 2.91 1.35 14.08
CA LYS A 129 3.69 0.11 14.06
C LYS A 129 3.52 -0.55 12.70
N VAL A 130 4.63 -0.93 12.08
CA VAL A 130 4.65 -1.60 10.78
C VAL A 130 5.40 -2.92 10.85
N CYS A 131 5.18 -3.77 9.85
CA CYS A 131 5.93 -5.01 9.68
C CYS A 131 6.70 -5.04 8.36
N PHE A 132 7.84 -5.74 8.33
CA PHE A 132 8.61 -5.94 7.11
C PHE A 132 8.13 -7.19 6.35
N PRO A 133 7.97 -7.15 5.01
CA PRO A 133 7.50 -8.30 4.25
C PRO A 133 8.57 -9.36 4.03
N ILE A 134 8.17 -10.63 4.14
CA ILE A 134 8.95 -11.80 3.73
C ILE A 134 8.21 -12.43 2.56
N PHE A 135 8.82 -12.35 1.38
CA PHE A 135 8.21 -12.85 0.14
C PHE A 135 8.09 -14.37 0.15
N ARG A 136 7.15 -14.85 -0.67
CA ARG A 136 6.69 -16.22 -0.67
C ARG A 136 7.77 -17.20 -1.05
N HIS A 137 7.88 -18.29 -0.30
CA HIS A 137 8.74 -19.41 -0.67
C HIS A 137 8.07 -20.24 -1.76
N ARG A 138 8.79 -20.48 -2.84
CA ARG A 138 8.48 -21.47 -3.87
C ARG A 138 9.36 -22.71 -3.70
N PHE A 139 10.57 -22.53 -3.17
CA PHE A 139 11.57 -23.55 -3.00
C PHE A 139 12.14 -23.55 -1.58
N MET A 140 12.72 -24.67 -1.15
CA MET A 140 13.24 -24.82 0.21
C MET A 140 14.53 -24.01 0.41
N GLU A 141 15.29 -23.81 -0.66
CA GLU A 141 16.57 -23.09 -0.68
C GLU A 141 16.40 -21.60 -0.36
N GLU A 142 15.20 -21.05 -0.55
CA GLU A 142 14.89 -19.64 -0.26
C GLU A 142 14.77 -19.37 1.26
N VAL A 143 14.64 -20.41 2.08
CA VAL A 143 14.52 -20.29 3.54
C VAL A 143 15.78 -19.64 4.15
N ASP A 144 16.98 -20.02 3.68
CA ASP A 144 18.24 -19.47 4.17
C ASP A 144 18.35 -17.96 3.86
N GLU A 145 17.98 -17.57 2.64
CA GLU A 145 18.00 -16.18 2.17
C GLU A 145 17.01 -15.32 2.96
N ASN A 146 15.79 -15.82 3.20
CA ASN A 146 14.77 -15.10 3.96
C ASN A 146 15.08 -15.02 5.47
N ILE A 147 15.74 -16.01 6.07
CA ILE A 147 16.22 -15.91 7.45
C ILE A 147 17.32 -14.84 7.57
N GLU A 148 18.23 -14.77 6.59
CA GLU A 148 19.24 -13.72 6.56
C GLU A 148 18.62 -12.32 6.40
N LEU A 149 17.58 -12.19 5.57
CA LEU A 149 16.79 -10.95 5.49
C LEU A 149 16.23 -10.57 6.86
N VAL A 150 15.64 -11.51 7.61
CA VAL A 150 15.13 -11.24 8.96
C VAL A 150 16.25 -10.74 9.88
N ARG A 151 17.43 -11.37 9.89
CA ARG A 151 18.57 -10.89 10.71
C ARG A 151 18.92 -9.44 10.38
N GLN A 152 19.01 -9.11 9.10
CA GLN A 152 19.37 -7.77 8.64
C GLN A 152 18.32 -6.73 9.04
N GLN A 153 17.03 -7.02 8.84
CA GLN A 153 15.97 -6.07 9.19
C GLN A 153 15.76 -5.96 10.70
N TYR A 154 15.93 -7.06 11.46
CA TYR A 154 15.93 -7.05 12.92
C TYR A 154 17.05 -6.18 13.48
N ALA A 155 18.26 -6.26 12.90
CA ALA A 155 19.37 -5.36 13.26
C ALA A 155 19.08 -3.88 12.98
N LYS A 156 18.19 -3.57 12.02
CA LYS A 156 17.68 -2.21 11.75
C LYS A 156 16.48 -1.82 12.63
N GLY A 157 16.02 -2.72 13.52
CA GLY A 157 14.94 -2.47 14.46
C GLY A 157 13.56 -2.98 14.04
N PHE A 158 13.43 -3.71 12.93
CA PHE A 158 12.18 -4.40 12.58
C PHE A 158 12.05 -5.73 13.34
N ASP A 159 11.20 -5.74 14.36
CA ASP A 159 10.85 -6.88 15.21
C ASP A 159 9.57 -7.61 14.75
N VAL A 160 8.84 -7.05 13.79
CA VAL A 160 7.60 -7.63 13.26
C VAL A 160 7.68 -7.79 11.74
N PHE A 161 7.21 -8.93 11.25
CA PHE A 161 7.20 -9.30 9.83
C PHE A 161 5.83 -9.81 9.40
N ARG A 162 5.58 -9.85 8.10
CA ARG A 162 4.47 -10.59 7.48
C ARG A 162 5.02 -11.58 6.48
N LEU A 163 4.44 -12.78 6.44
CA LEU A 163 4.89 -13.86 5.57
C LEU A 163 3.84 -14.13 4.49
N TYR A 164 4.26 -14.04 3.23
CA TYR A 164 3.47 -14.52 2.11
C TYR A 164 3.58 -16.05 2.03
N VAL A 165 2.45 -16.77 2.06
CA VAL A 165 2.41 -18.24 2.16
C VAL A 165 1.60 -18.90 1.04
N GLY A 166 1.63 -20.23 0.99
CA GLY A 166 0.63 -21.04 0.29
C GLY A 166 1.08 -21.61 -1.07
N LYS A 167 2.30 -21.32 -1.54
CA LYS A 167 2.87 -21.98 -2.73
C LYS A 167 3.65 -23.23 -2.38
N ASN A 168 4.53 -23.15 -1.39
CA ASN A 168 5.28 -24.29 -0.88
C ASN A 168 5.17 -24.33 0.65
N VAL A 169 4.15 -25.05 1.13
CA VAL A 169 3.80 -25.08 2.55
C VAL A 169 4.91 -25.73 3.40
N ASP A 170 5.70 -26.63 2.81
CA ASP A 170 6.83 -27.24 3.50
C ASP A 170 7.96 -26.22 3.72
N ALA A 171 8.23 -25.36 2.72
CA ALA A 171 9.18 -24.26 2.86
C ALA A 171 8.67 -23.16 3.81
N ASP A 172 7.37 -22.83 3.75
CA ASP A 172 6.74 -21.89 4.68
C ASP A 172 6.89 -22.37 6.14
N GLU A 173 6.64 -23.67 6.39
CA GLU A 173 6.78 -24.29 7.70
C GLU A 173 8.25 -24.36 8.17
N ALA A 174 9.17 -24.76 7.29
CA ALA A 174 10.61 -24.81 7.59
C ALA A 174 11.18 -23.42 7.94
N PHE A 175 10.71 -22.38 7.24
CA PHE A 175 11.06 -21.00 7.55
C PHE A 175 10.58 -20.60 8.96
N LEU A 176 9.32 -20.89 9.30
CA LEU A 176 8.78 -20.56 10.63
C LEU A 176 9.48 -21.33 11.75
N ASP A 177 9.77 -22.62 11.55
CA ASP A 177 10.55 -23.43 12.50
C ASP A 177 11.90 -22.78 12.79
N ARG A 178 12.62 -22.38 11.73
CA ARG A 178 13.94 -21.79 11.88
C ARG A 178 13.88 -20.40 12.50
N LEU A 179 12.93 -19.57 12.08
CA LEU A 179 12.70 -18.24 12.63
C LEU A 179 12.50 -18.30 14.15
N TYR A 180 11.54 -19.11 14.61
CA TYR A 180 11.22 -19.15 16.04
C TYR A 180 12.30 -19.84 16.88
N LYS A 181 13.05 -20.78 16.30
CA LYS A 181 14.22 -21.37 16.95
C LYS A 181 15.37 -20.38 17.10
N GLU A 182 15.62 -19.54 16.09
CA GLU A 182 16.77 -18.64 16.06
C GLU A 182 16.53 -17.35 16.87
N PHE A 183 15.34 -16.77 16.77
CA PHE A 183 15.04 -15.48 17.40
C PHE A 183 14.40 -15.61 18.78
N GLU A 184 14.06 -16.81 19.24
CA GLU A 184 13.57 -17.11 20.59
C GLU A 184 12.43 -16.17 21.04
N GLY A 185 11.51 -15.85 20.12
CA GLY A 185 10.36 -14.97 20.36
C GLY A 185 10.64 -13.46 20.29
N LYS A 186 11.85 -13.02 19.97
CA LYS A 186 12.19 -11.60 19.75
C LYS A 186 11.64 -11.04 18.43
N VAL A 187 11.34 -11.93 17.49
CA VAL A 187 10.72 -11.60 16.20
C VAL A 187 9.32 -12.20 16.14
N LYS A 188 8.39 -11.44 15.57
CA LYS A 188 6.98 -11.82 15.42
C LYS A 188 6.59 -11.87 13.95
N ILE A 189 5.83 -12.90 13.55
CA ILE A 189 5.05 -12.86 12.31
C ILE A 189 3.64 -12.39 12.64
N LYS A 190 3.21 -11.24 12.12
CA LYS A 190 1.85 -10.71 12.38
C LYS A 190 0.81 -11.35 11.47
N SER A 191 1.16 -11.67 10.22
CA SER A 191 0.21 -12.25 9.27
C SER A 191 0.79 -13.32 8.37
N PHE A 192 -0.08 -14.27 8.01
CA PHE A 192 0.08 -15.14 6.85
C PHE A 192 -0.81 -14.61 5.72
N ASP A 193 -0.17 -14.17 4.62
CA ASP A 193 -0.85 -13.62 3.44
C ASP A 193 -0.89 -14.64 2.30
N PHE A 194 -2.10 -15.09 1.97
CA PHE A 194 -2.36 -16.06 0.91
C PHE A 194 -2.50 -15.43 -0.48
N SER A 195 -2.60 -14.11 -0.57
CA SER A 195 -2.68 -13.32 -1.80
C SER A 195 -3.73 -13.83 -2.79
N HIS A 196 -4.84 -14.36 -2.26
CA HIS A 196 -5.95 -14.93 -3.02
C HIS A 196 -5.56 -16.10 -3.93
N LEU A 197 -4.49 -16.83 -3.62
CA LEU A 197 -3.97 -17.89 -4.48
C LEU A 197 -4.78 -19.19 -4.41
N LEU A 198 -5.60 -19.34 -3.37
CA LEU A 198 -6.27 -20.59 -3.03
C LEU A 198 -7.76 -20.34 -2.81
N ASP A 199 -8.55 -21.39 -3.00
CA ASP A 199 -9.89 -21.42 -2.44
C ASP A 199 -9.81 -21.48 -0.90
N TRP A 200 -10.91 -21.08 -0.26
CA TRP A 200 -10.93 -20.90 1.18
C TRP A 200 -10.72 -22.20 1.97
N LYS A 201 -11.10 -23.38 1.45
CA LYS A 201 -10.88 -24.64 2.16
C LYS A 201 -9.42 -25.02 2.17
N ASP A 202 -8.75 -24.81 1.04
CA ASP A 202 -7.33 -25.08 0.89
C ASP A 202 -6.50 -24.14 1.77
N ALA A 203 -6.84 -22.85 1.79
CA ALA A 203 -6.25 -21.89 2.73
C ALA A 203 -6.48 -22.29 4.19
N LEU A 204 -7.66 -22.81 4.55
CA LEU A 204 -7.98 -23.24 5.91
C LEU A 204 -7.15 -24.46 6.34
N ARG A 205 -6.93 -25.42 5.43
CA ARG A 205 -6.06 -26.58 5.72
C ARG A 205 -4.62 -26.14 6.02
N ILE A 206 -4.10 -25.20 5.23
CA ILE A 206 -2.74 -24.66 5.42
C ILE A 206 -2.66 -23.85 6.70
N THR A 207 -3.66 -22.99 6.96
CA THR A 207 -3.73 -22.20 8.19
C THR A 207 -3.66 -23.11 9.41
N ARG A 208 -4.45 -24.19 9.48
CA ARG A 208 -4.41 -25.15 10.59
C ARG A 208 -3.04 -25.81 10.79
N ARG A 209 -2.30 -26.06 9.70
CA ARG A 209 -0.93 -26.60 9.78
C ARG A 209 0.04 -25.57 10.38
N LEU A 210 -0.05 -24.31 9.93
CA LEU A 210 0.86 -23.24 10.34
C LEU A 210 0.46 -22.56 11.67
N SER A 211 -0.78 -22.68 12.13
CA SER A 211 -1.27 -22.08 13.39
C SER A 211 -0.63 -22.65 14.66
N ARG A 212 0.27 -23.64 14.54
CA ARG A 212 1.16 -24.05 15.63
C ARG A 212 2.21 -22.98 15.99
N TYR A 213 2.47 -22.04 15.08
CA TYR A 213 3.32 -20.88 15.31
C TYR A 213 2.48 -19.66 15.70
N PRO A 214 3.00 -18.77 16.56
CA PRO A 214 2.34 -17.50 16.85
C PRO A 214 2.13 -16.67 15.58
N VAL A 215 0.90 -16.21 15.37
CA VAL A 215 0.52 -15.27 14.31
C VAL A 215 -0.72 -14.49 14.76
N ASP A 216 -0.88 -13.24 14.33
CA ASP A 216 -2.00 -12.39 14.77
C ASP A 216 -3.24 -12.50 13.88
N LEU A 217 -3.05 -12.66 12.58
CA LEU A 217 -4.15 -12.65 11.61
C LEU A 217 -3.83 -13.46 10.35
N ILE A 218 -4.87 -13.78 9.59
CA ILE A 218 -4.77 -14.39 8.26
C ILE A 218 -5.28 -13.40 7.21
N GLU A 219 -4.48 -13.14 6.18
CA GLU A 219 -4.78 -12.18 5.12
C GLU A 219 -5.10 -12.87 3.79
N SER A 220 -6.14 -12.37 3.11
CA SER A 220 -6.54 -12.80 1.76
C SER A 220 -6.74 -14.32 1.58
N PRO A 221 -7.37 -15.07 2.51
CA PRO A 221 -7.42 -16.55 2.47
C PRO A 221 -8.47 -17.12 1.51
N ALA A 222 -8.91 -16.38 0.51
CA ALA A 222 -9.86 -16.82 -0.50
C ALA A 222 -9.62 -16.10 -1.82
N PHE A 223 -10.22 -16.59 -2.91
CA PHE A 223 -10.18 -15.90 -4.18
C PHE A 223 -10.78 -14.48 -4.08
N ARG A 224 -10.27 -13.56 -4.90
CA ARG A 224 -10.76 -12.17 -4.91
C ARG A 224 -12.26 -12.12 -5.15
N ASN A 225 -12.94 -11.35 -4.30
CA ASN A 225 -14.39 -11.17 -4.29
C ASN A 225 -15.21 -12.43 -3.91
N ASP A 226 -14.58 -13.49 -3.37
CA ASP A 226 -15.29 -14.63 -2.77
C ASP A 226 -15.75 -14.28 -1.34
N PHE A 227 -16.77 -13.43 -1.24
CA PHE A 227 -17.27 -12.93 0.06
C PHE A 227 -17.83 -14.04 0.95
N GLU A 228 -18.47 -15.04 0.35
CA GLU A 228 -18.99 -16.20 1.08
C GLU A 228 -17.86 -17.13 1.52
N GLY A 229 -16.85 -17.37 0.68
CA GLY A 229 -15.66 -18.12 1.05
C GLY A 229 -14.88 -17.48 2.19
N LEU A 230 -14.68 -16.15 2.14
CA LEU A 230 -14.09 -15.39 3.26
C LEU A 230 -14.91 -15.57 4.54
N ARG A 231 -16.25 -15.44 4.46
CA ARG A 231 -17.14 -15.67 5.61
C ARG A 231 -17.02 -17.10 6.16
N HIS A 232 -17.01 -18.11 5.28
CA HIS A 232 -16.87 -19.50 5.69
C HIS A 232 -15.53 -19.77 6.37
N PHE A 233 -14.43 -19.24 5.80
CA PHE A 233 -13.11 -19.29 6.42
C PHE A 233 -13.14 -18.65 7.81
N ARG A 234 -13.65 -17.42 7.91
CA ARG A 234 -13.74 -16.64 9.14
C ARG A 234 -14.48 -17.38 10.25
N LEU A 235 -15.61 -18.03 9.94
CA LEU A 235 -16.38 -18.79 10.93
C LEU A 235 -15.66 -20.05 11.45
N GLN A 236 -14.59 -20.50 10.77
CA GLN A 236 -13.85 -21.72 11.10
C GLN A 236 -12.40 -21.47 11.54
N CYS A 237 -11.92 -20.24 11.42
CA CYS A 237 -10.61 -19.80 11.86
C CYS A 237 -10.75 -19.04 13.19
N GLU A 238 -9.94 -19.39 14.19
CA GLU A 238 -9.93 -18.66 15.46
C GLU A 238 -9.21 -17.30 15.36
N LEU A 239 -8.37 -17.13 14.33
CA LEU A 239 -7.61 -15.92 14.09
C LEU A 239 -8.44 -14.91 13.27
N PRO A 240 -8.31 -13.60 13.53
CA PRO A 240 -8.89 -12.56 12.70
C PRO A 240 -8.54 -12.72 11.21
N VAL A 241 -9.54 -12.49 10.36
CA VAL A 241 -9.37 -12.49 8.90
C VAL A 241 -9.30 -11.05 8.40
N SER A 242 -8.23 -10.71 7.68
CA SER A 242 -8.11 -9.44 6.95
C SER A 242 -8.32 -9.62 5.44
N GLU A 243 -8.91 -8.60 4.82
CA GLU A 243 -8.96 -8.49 3.36
C GLU A 243 -8.79 -7.04 2.91
N HIS A 244 -8.16 -6.86 1.75
CA HIS A 244 -7.92 -5.58 1.09
C HIS A 244 -9.23 -4.94 0.62
N VAL A 245 -9.30 -3.60 0.70
CA VAL A 245 -10.39 -2.81 0.15
C VAL A 245 -9.94 -2.12 -1.14
N TRP A 246 -10.46 -2.59 -2.28
CA TRP A 246 -10.14 -2.05 -3.61
C TRP A 246 -11.34 -1.42 -4.34
N SER A 247 -12.54 -1.54 -3.78
CA SER A 247 -13.68 -0.73 -4.18
C SER A 247 -14.70 -0.60 -3.05
N LEU A 248 -15.43 0.50 -3.01
CA LEU A 248 -16.49 0.69 -2.01
C LEU A 248 -17.61 -0.35 -2.19
N ARG A 249 -17.86 -0.79 -3.44
CA ARG A 249 -18.82 -1.87 -3.70
C ARG A 249 -18.38 -3.20 -3.10
N GLN A 250 -17.09 -3.54 -3.23
CA GLN A 250 -16.53 -4.76 -2.66
C GLN A 250 -16.55 -4.70 -1.13
N GLN A 251 -16.15 -3.57 -0.54
CA GLN A 251 -16.22 -3.38 0.91
C GLN A 251 -17.65 -3.54 1.44
N TYR A 252 -18.63 -2.94 0.77
CA TYR A 252 -20.04 -3.06 1.14
C TYR A 252 -20.51 -4.52 1.18
N GLU A 253 -20.14 -5.34 0.19
CA GLU A 253 -20.52 -6.76 0.22
C GLU A 253 -19.82 -7.50 1.36
N MET A 254 -18.54 -7.23 1.64
CA MET A 254 -17.86 -7.82 2.80
C MET A 254 -18.49 -7.41 4.15
N ILE A 255 -18.95 -6.16 4.29
CA ILE A 255 -19.70 -5.71 5.47
C ILE A 255 -21.02 -6.47 5.57
N LYS A 256 -21.80 -6.50 4.49
CA LYS A 256 -23.13 -7.12 4.44
C LYS A 256 -23.09 -8.62 4.75
N HIS A 257 -22.05 -9.32 4.31
CA HIS A 257 -21.87 -10.75 4.54
C HIS A 257 -21.12 -11.07 5.84
N ASP A 258 -20.64 -10.06 6.58
CA ASP A 258 -19.79 -10.23 7.75
C ASP A 258 -18.54 -11.10 7.45
N SER A 259 -17.94 -10.87 6.28
CA SER A 259 -16.92 -11.74 5.67
C SER A 259 -15.57 -11.69 6.34
N VAL A 260 -15.21 -10.57 6.96
CA VAL A 260 -13.86 -10.31 7.52
C VAL A 260 -13.93 -9.63 8.87
N ASP A 261 -12.87 -9.72 9.66
CA ASP A 261 -12.72 -9.03 10.94
C ASP A 261 -12.02 -7.67 10.76
N ILE A 262 -11.10 -7.60 9.80
CA ILE A 262 -10.22 -6.45 9.58
C ILE A 262 -10.30 -6.01 8.11
N PHE A 263 -10.56 -4.73 7.88
CA PHE A 263 -10.37 -4.13 6.57
C PHE A 263 -8.93 -3.64 6.41
N ASN A 264 -8.23 -4.20 5.43
CA ASN A 264 -6.92 -3.72 5.01
C ASN A 264 -7.12 -2.57 4.00
N ILE A 265 -6.88 -1.34 4.43
CA ILE A 265 -7.17 -0.13 3.64
C ILE A 265 -5.86 0.58 3.29
N ALA A 266 -5.59 0.73 1.99
CA ALA A 266 -4.52 1.58 1.49
C ALA A 266 -5.07 2.59 0.47
N PRO A 267 -4.75 3.89 0.58
CA PRO A 267 -5.13 4.93 -0.38
C PRO A 267 -4.94 4.53 -1.85
N VAL A 268 -3.84 3.88 -2.18
CA VAL A 268 -3.52 3.48 -3.55
C VAL A 268 -4.56 2.55 -4.18
N PHE A 269 -5.13 1.61 -3.42
CA PHE A 269 -6.08 0.63 -3.96
C PHE A 269 -7.50 1.16 -4.09
N ILE A 270 -7.88 2.10 -3.22
CA ILE A 270 -9.23 2.65 -3.17
C ILE A 270 -9.34 4.03 -3.88
N GLY A 271 -8.20 4.61 -4.26
CA GLY A 271 -8.10 5.83 -5.05
C GLY A 271 -8.07 7.10 -4.22
N GLY A 272 -7.11 7.18 -3.30
CA GLY A 272 -6.75 8.39 -2.56
C GLY A 272 -7.18 8.38 -1.10
N ILE A 273 -6.67 9.38 -0.36
CA ILE A 273 -6.98 9.65 1.05
C ILE A 273 -8.49 9.90 1.22
N THR A 274 -9.12 10.62 0.29
CA THR A 274 -10.57 10.87 0.31
C THR A 274 -11.38 9.57 0.30
N SER A 275 -11.02 8.64 -0.59
CA SER A 275 -11.70 7.35 -0.73
C SER A 275 -11.33 6.40 0.43
N ALA A 276 -10.09 6.42 0.90
CA ALA A 276 -9.63 5.65 2.05
C ALA A 276 -10.35 6.05 3.35
N ARG A 277 -10.60 7.34 3.56
CA ARG A 277 -11.38 7.84 4.70
C ARG A 277 -12.83 7.38 4.65
N LYS A 278 -13.48 7.45 3.47
CA LYS A 278 -14.83 6.87 3.30
C LYS A 278 -14.86 5.38 3.67
N ALA A 279 -13.85 4.63 3.24
CA ALA A 279 -13.74 3.20 3.56
C ALA A 279 -13.49 2.97 5.06
N ALA A 280 -12.62 3.75 5.71
CA ALA A 280 -12.34 3.63 7.14
C ALA A 280 -13.56 4.00 8.00
N ASP A 281 -14.28 5.07 7.64
CA ASP A 281 -15.51 5.50 8.32
C ASP A 281 -16.59 4.42 8.19
N ALA A 282 -16.74 3.81 7.00
CA ALA A 282 -17.67 2.70 6.78
C ALA A 282 -17.30 1.46 7.63
N ALA A 283 -16.01 1.17 7.77
CA ALA A 283 -15.53 0.12 8.66
C ALA A 283 -15.87 0.42 10.13
N GLY A 284 -15.65 1.67 10.57
CA GLY A 284 -15.98 2.13 11.92
C GLY A 284 -17.47 1.99 12.23
N VAL A 285 -18.34 2.43 11.31
CA VAL A 285 -19.81 2.28 11.43
C VAL A 285 -20.22 0.80 11.52
N ALA A 286 -19.52 -0.10 10.82
CA ALA A 286 -19.76 -1.53 10.86
C ALA A 286 -19.13 -2.24 12.07
N GLY A 287 -18.44 -1.52 12.96
CA GLY A 287 -17.74 -2.10 14.11
C GLY A 287 -16.52 -2.96 13.72
N LYS A 288 -15.85 -2.63 12.62
CA LYS A 288 -14.73 -3.39 12.05
C LYS A 288 -13.41 -2.69 12.31
N SER A 289 -12.37 -3.50 12.55
CA SER A 289 -11.01 -3.01 12.72
C SER A 289 -10.40 -2.65 11.36
N VAL A 290 -9.41 -1.78 11.38
CA VAL A 290 -8.62 -1.38 10.20
C VAL A 290 -7.14 -1.68 10.45
N LEU A 291 -6.46 -2.06 9.37
CA LEU A 291 -5.01 -1.97 9.25
C LEU A 291 -4.65 -1.23 7.95
N ILE A 292 -3.47 -0.63 7.88
CA ILE A 292 -3.03 0.08 6.67
C ILE A 292 -2.22 -0.85 5.80
N GLY A 293 -2.73 -1.11 4.61
CA GLY A 293 -2.05 -1.87 3.57
C GLY A 293 -1.07 -1.02 2.79
N THR A 294 -0.56 -1.58 1.70
CA THR A 294 0.49 -0.91 0.91
C THR A 294 0.67 -1.63 -0.43
N THR A 295 1.00 -0.89 -1.49
CA THR A 295 1.67 -1.47 -2.67
C THR A 295 3.19 -1.54 -2.50
N GLN A 296 3.72 -0.91 -1.45
CA GLN A 296 5.09 -0.48 -1.24
C GLN A 296 5.37 0.79 -2.06
N GLU A 297 4.87 1.91 -1.57
CA GLU A 297 4.98 3.25 -2.14
C GLU A 297 6.38 3.86 -1.87
N LEU A 298 6.74 4.95 -2.57
CA LEU A 298 7.89 5.77 -2.18
C LEU A 298 7.52 6.67 -1.00
N SER A 299 8.43 7.56 -0.58
CA SER A 299 8.21 8.41 0.60
C SER A 299 6.98 9.33 0.48
N ILE A 300 6.60 9.75 -0.73
CA ILE A 300 5.44 10.62 -0.96
C ILE A 300 4.14 9.85 -0.61
N GLY A 301 3.90 8.70 -1.25
CA GLY A 301 2.73 7.87 -0.95
C GLY A 301 2.75 7.32 0.47
N THR A 302 3.93 6.93 0.98
CA THR A 302 4.08 6.44 2.36
C THR A 302 3.70 7.51 3.39
N THR A 303 4.07 8.76 3.15
CA THR A 303 3.71 9.87 4.03
C THR A 303 2.21 10.15 4.01
N ALA A 304 1.58 10.09 2.82
CA ALA A 304 0.13 10.22 2.68
C ALA A 304 -0.61 9.16 3.50
N MET A 305 -0.14 7.90 3.46
CA MET A 305 -0.67 6.82 4.29
C MET A 305 -0.42 7.03 5.78
N ALA A 306 0.75 7.54 6.16
CA ALA A 306 1.06 7.84 7.56
C ALA A 306 0.09 8.90 8.12
N TYR A 307 -0.19 9.96 7.36
CA TYR A 307 -1.18 10.96 7.74
C TYR A 307 -2.58 10.39 7.84
N PHE A 308 -3.05 9.66 6.83
CA PHE A 308 -4.34 8.96 6.87
C PHE A 308 -4.43 8.06 8.11
N GLY A 309 -3.43 7.21 8.31
CA GLY A 309 -3.37 6.29 9.44
C GLY A 309 -3.34 6.96 10.80
N SER A 310 -2.74 8.15 10.90
CA SER A 310 -2.66 8.87 12.15
C SER A 310 -4.01 9.37 12.66
N THR A 311 -5.00 9.52 11.79
CA THR A 311 -6.30 10.10 12.16
C THR A 311 -7.34 9.05 12.57
N LEU A 312 -7.10 7.77 12.26
CA LEU A 312 -8.05 6.67 12.50
C LEU A 312 -8.08 6.25 13.98
N ASP A 313 -9.25 6.13 14.58
CA ASP A 313 -9.40 5.56 15.93
C ASP A 313 -9.42 4.02 15.92
N ASN A 314 -9.96 3.42 14.86
CA ASN A 314 -10.07 1.97 14.64
C ASN A 314 -8.85 1.32 13.94
N LEU A 315 -7.68 1.97 14.00
CA LEU A 315 -6.40 1.39 13.57
C LEU A 315 -5.81 0.53 14.70
N ASN A 316 -6.26 -0.73 14.79
CA ASN A 316 -5.97 -1.61 15.93
C ASN A 316 -4.90 -2.66 15.66
N TYR A 317 -4.48 -2.84 14.40
CA TYR A 317 -3.53 -3.87 14.00
C TYR A 317 -2.26 -3.28 13.37
N ILE A 318 -1.19 -4.09 13.38
CA ILE A 318 0.10 -3.72 12.78
C ILE A 318 -0.06 -3.59 11.27
N SER A 319 0.41 -2.46 10.75
CA SER A 319 0.28 -2.08 9.34
C SER A 319 1.45 -2.55 8.49
N ASP A 320 1.33 -2.39 7.18
CA ASP A 320 2.26 -2.93 6.19
C ASP A 320 3.22 -1.95 5.51
N PRO A 321 3.05 -0.61 5.53
CA PRO A 321 3.82 0.27 4.64
C PRO A 321 5.28 0.34 5.07
N THR A 322 6.15 -0.21 4.21
CA THR A 322 7.61 -0.24 4.37
C THR A 322 8.35 0.08 3.07
N GLY A 323 7.65 0.63 2.07
CA GLY A 323 8.17 0.76 0.71
C GLY A 323 9.54 1.45 0.61
N PRO A 324 9.78 2.58 1.30
CA PRO A 324 11.06 3.28 1.25
C PRO A 324 12.27 2.48 1.77
N GLU A 325 12.05 1.42 2.55
CA GLU A 325 13.08 0.45 3.00
C GLU A 325 13.29 -0.70 2.02
N LEU A 326 12.35 -0.92 1.09
CA LEU A 326 12.46 -1.92 0.03
C LEU A 326 13.14 -1.40 -1.23
N TYR A 327 13.11 -0.09 -1.46
CA TYR A 327 13.72 0.54 -2.65
C TYR A 327 15.16 0.95 -2.42
N VAL A 328 16.01 0.79 -3.45
CA VAL A 328 17.41 1.25 -3.39
C VAL A 328 17.50 2.78 -3.29
N ALA A 329 16.47 3.50 -3.72
CA ALA A 329 16.42 4.95 -3.80
C ALA A 329 15.01 5.49 -3.53
N ASP A 330 14.88 6.81 -3.60
CA ASP A 330 13.64 7.56 -3.49
C ASP A 330 13.80 8.86 -4.30
N VAL A 331 12.74 9.64 -4.46
CA VAL A 331 12.72 10.90 -5.23
C VAL A 331 12.57 12.15 -4.38
N VAL A 332 12.69 12.01 -3.05
CA VAL A 332 12.67 13.11 -2.11
C VAL A 332 14.04 13.39 -1.51
N LYS A 333 14.23 14.61 -1.02
CA LYS A 333 15.47 15.01 -0.32
C LYS A 333 15.67 14.22 0.96
N ASN A 334 14.60 14.07 1.75
CA ASN A 334 14.59 13.30 3.00
C ASN A 334 13.49 12.24 2.91
N LYS A 335 13.87 10.96 3.02
CA LYS A 335 12.90 9.87 3.08
C LYS A 335 12.07 9.95 4.37
N VAL A 336 10.94 9.25 4.40
CA VAL A 336 10.25 8.95 5.66
C VAL A 336 11.18 8.25 6.65
N HIS A 337 10.86 8.35 7.93
CA HIS A 337 11.68 7.77 8.99
C HIS A 337 11.03 6.53 9.60
N TYR A 338 11.80 5.43 9.62
CA TYR A 338 11.48 4.24 10.39
C TYR A 338 12.41 4.11 11.59
N GLU A 339 11.85 3.81 12.75
CA GLU A 339 12.61 3.54 13.98
C GLU A 339 11.90 2.46 14.79
N SER A 340 12.63 1.41 15.21
CA SER A 340 12.10 0.32 16.03
C SER A 340 10.81 -0.32 15.47
N GLY A 341 10.73 -0.46 14.14
CA GLY A 341 9.56 -1.01 13.46
C GLY A 341 8.33 -0.09 13.47
N TYR A 342 8.52 1.21 13.69
CA TYR A 342 7.46 2.22 13.55
C TYR A 342 7.73 3.12 12.34
N LEU A 343 6.69 3.43 11.57
CA LEU A 343 6.65 4.52 10.62
C LEU A 343 6.32 5.82 11.36
N HIS A 344 7.25 6.77 11.38
CA HIS A 344 7.05 8.06 12.04
C HIS A 344 6.40 9.07 11.11
N LEU A 345 5.45 9.83 11.64
CA LEU A 345 4.92 10.98 10.93
C LEU A 345 5.95 12.12 10.90
N PRO A 346 5.93 12.98 9.86
CA PRO A 346 6.63 14.26 9.91
C PRO A 346 6.19 15.09 11.12
N GLN A 347 7.01 16.04 11.55
CA GLN A 347 6.63 16.94 12.66
C GLN A 347 5.30 17.61 12.38
N ARG A 348 4.47 17.81 13.41
CA ARG A 348 3.12 18.36 13.22
C ARG A 348 3.10 19.76 12.60
N SER A 349 4.12 20.56 12.85
CA SER A 349 4.30 21.89 12.25
C SER A 349 4.70 21.85 10.76
N THR A 350 4.99 20.68 10.21
CA THR A 350 5.38 20.54 8.81
C THR A 350 4.17 20.76 7.90
N VAL A 351 4.27 21.75 7.01
CA VAL A 351 3.21 22.14 6.08
C VAL A 351 3.12 21.16 4.90
N GLY A 352 1.89 20.88 4.46
CA GLY A 352 1.64 19.93 3.37
C GLY A 352 1.93 18.49 3.78
N LEU A 353 2.45 17.71 2.84
CA LEU A 353 2.99 16.38 3.12
C LEU A 353 4.31 16.46 3.90
N GLY A 354 5.03 17.58 3.84
CA GLY A 354 6.37 17.66 4.38
C GLY A 354 7.43 16.95 3.57
N MET A 355 7.12 16.64 2.31
CA MET A 355 8.02 16.02 1.35
C MET A 355 8.52 17.07 0.35
N GLU A 356 9.80 17.00 0.01
CA GLU A 356 10.42 17.89 -0.97
C GLU A 356 11.09 17.04 -2.06
N LEU A 357 10.72 17.30 -3.32
CA LEU A 357 11.26 16.59 -4.48
C LEU A 357 12.76 16.85 -4.65
N ASP A 358 13.49 15.81 -5.03
CA ASP A 358 14.90 15.85 -5.42
C ASP A 358 15.00 15.61 -6.93
N TRP A 359 15.10 16.70 -7.70
CA TRP A 359 15.15 16.64 -9.15
C TRP A 359 16.38 15.90 -9.70
N GLY A 360 17.50 15.90 -8.98
CA GLY A 360 18.66 15.11 -9.36
C GLY A 360 18.34 13.62 -9.37
N LYS A 361 17.62 13.14 -8.34
CA LYS A 361 17.15 11.74 -8.27
C LYS A 361 16.02 11.47 -9.24
N ILE A 362 15.06 12.39 -9.40
CA ILE A 362 13.97 12.23 -10.36
C ILE A 362 14.54 12.05 -11.77
N ASP A 363 15.48 12.89 -12.19
CA ASP A 363 16.08 12.79 -13.51
C ASP A 363 16.94 11.52 -13.66
N GLN A 364 17.61 11.08 -12.58
CA GLN A 364 18.35 9.82 -12.56
C GLN A 364 17.45 8.59 -12.77
N TYR A 365 16.25 8.58 -12.18
CA TYR A 365 15.32 7.45 -12.23
C TYR A 365 14.18 7.62 -13.24
N ARG A 366 14.20 8.71 -14.03
CA ARG A 366 13.18 9.01 -15.03
C ARG A 366 13.11 7.90 -16.07
N VAL A 367 11.89 7.53 -16.43
CA VAL A 367 11.61 6.64 -17.56
C VAL A 367 10.63 7.31 -18.50
N ASP A 368 10.74 7.03 -19.79
CA ASP A 368 9.86 7.66 -20.79
C ASP A 368 8.44 7.12 -20.75
N THR A 369 8.28 5.85 -20.34
CA THR A 369 6.98 5.16 -20.35
C THR A 369 6.83 4.16 -19.19
N LEU A 370 5.57 3.83 -18.89
CA LEU A 370 5.20 2.74 -17.97
C LEU A 370 5.25 1.35 -18.60
N SER A 371 5.89 1.17 -19.76
CA SER A 371 5.96 -0.12 -20.47
C SER A 371 6.54 -1.22 -19.58
N TRP A 372 6.20 -2.47 -19.88
CA TRP A 372 6.70 -3.61 -19.12
C TRP A 372 8.08 -4.05 -19.62
N ASP A 373 8.97 -4.36 -18.68
CA ASP A 373 10.18 -5.12 -18.96
C ASP A 373 9.86 -6.62 -19.13
N ASP A 374 10.88 -7.45 -19.42
CA ASP A 374 10.70 -8.90 -19.50
C ASP A 374 10.47 -9.52 -18.11
N VAL A 375 9.21 -9.53 -17.70
CA VAL A 375 8.75 -10.02 -16.39
C VAL A 375 7.63 -11.07 -16.56
N SER A 376 7.78 -12.18 -15.84
CA SER A 376 6.83 -13.29 -15.78
C SER A 376 5.68 -13.03 -14.82
N VAL A 377 4.57 -13.74 -14.99
CA VAL A 377 3.39 -13.65 -14.09
C VAL A 377 3.76 -13.95 -12.64
N HIS A 378 4.64 -14.94 -12.41
CA HIS A 378 5.06 -15.32 -11.06
C HIS A 378 5.86 -14.19 -10.38
N GLN A 379 6.80 -13.57 -11.10
CA GLN A 379 7.56 -12.42 -10.60
C GLN A 379 6.65 -11.24 -10.25
N LEU A 380 5.57 -11.01 -11.02
CA LEU A 380 4.56 -10.00 -10.70
C LEU A 380 3.75 -10.35 -9.44
N GLN A 381 3.39 -11.61 -9.23
CA GLN A 381 2.62 -12.01 -8.04
C GLN A 381 3.48 -11.96 -6.77
N ASP A 382 4.71 -12.47 -6.84
CA ASP A 382 5.58 -12.67 -5.67
C ASP A 382 6.60 -11.54 -5.45
N ARG A 383 6.68 -10.56 -6.37
CA ARG A 383 7.63 -9.42 -6.33
C ARG A 383 9.11 -9.82 -6.33
N THR A 384 9.43 -10.93 -6.98
CA THR A 384 10.78 -11.47 -7.11
C THR A 384 11.39 -11.12 -8.47
N ALA A 385 12.71 -10.90 -8.54
CA ALA A 385 13.40 -10.58 -9.80
C ALA A 385 14.01 -11.80 -10.50
N GLN A 386 14.29 -12.89 -9.78
CA GLN A 386 14.92 -14.08 -10.36
C GLN A 386 13.90 -15.19 -10.62
N THR A 387 13.86 -15.70 -11.86
CA THR A 387 13.37 -17.05 -12.13
C THR A 387 14.52 -18.01 -11.87
N ARG A 388 14.61 -18.60 -10.68
CA ARG A 388 15.27 -19.91 -10.59
C ARG A 388 14.33 -20.89 -11.30
N SER A 389 14.76 -21.32 -12.48
CA SER A 389 14.04 -22.27 -13.36
C SER A 389 13.92 -23.64 -12.73
#